data_AF-A0A5N6DW13-F1
#
_entry.id   AF-A0A5N6DW13-F1
#
_cell.length_a   1.000
_cell.length_b   1.000
_cell.length_c   1.000
_cell.angle_alpha   90.00
_cell.angle_beta   90.00
_cell.angle_gamma   90.00
#
_symmetry.space_group_name_H-M   'P 1'
#
loop_
_entity.id
_entity.type
_entity.pdbx_description
1 polymer ?
#
loop_
_entity_poly.entity_id
_entity_poly.type
_entity_poly.pdbx_seq_one_letter_code
_entity_poly.pdbx_strand_id
1 'polypeptide(L)'
;MTSDTRQCYFPSGAKAPNNVPCKSDTNTHCCGRSDICLDNGLCLNVAHQPYVLSRGACTSKNWSGCSPICKNATPSIGASITNVGFSSGKAATYCCGSPRTNGSSVVCLASESDSNSNVPFTIQDGSPILGAAMLQNVTTLDATDSSSSDSNSSTATPTTCPPSHDVAIGAGVGVPLGAIAILLLIWALLERRKASRSLQSQPAALGGGYSASGHATAAAPYMNITEMNAHPPVELEYTPPVSELMAKDARR
;
A
#
# COMPACT_ATOMS: atom_id res chain seq x y z
N MET A 1 -2.49 15.23 -26.47
CA MET A 1 -1.70 14.03 -26.13
C MET A 1 -1.82 13.05 -27.29
N THR A 2 -0.74 12.82 -28.03
CA THR A 2 -0.71 11.88 -29.14
C THR A 2 -0.69 10.46 -28.59
N SER A 3 -1.67 9.64 -28.97
CA SER A 3 -1.66 8.22 -28.64
C SER A 3 -0.44 7.58 -29.29
N ASP A 4 0.43 7.00 -28.46
CA ASP A 4 1.61 6.30 -28.95
C ASP A 4 1.20 5.02 -29.69
N THR A 5 1.50 4.96 -30.98
CA THR A 5 1.10 3.87 -31.88
C THR A 5 2.13 2.76 -31.98
N ARG A 6 3.25 2.85 -31.25
CA ARG A 6 4.32 1.86 -31.32
C ARG A 6 3.86 0.52 -30.75
N GLN A 7 4.15 -0.54 -31.49
CA GLN A 7 3.82 -1.90 -31.11
C GLN A 7 4.82 -2.45 -30.09
N CYS A 8 4.31 -3.12 -29.06
CA CYS A 8 5.12 -3.83 -28.07
C CYS A 8 5.14 -5.34 -28.33
N TYR A 9 6.23 -5.99 -27.92
CA TYR A 9 6.52 -7.40 -28.13
C TYR A 9 7.05 -8.07 -26.86
N PHE A 10 6.61 -9.30 -26.58
CA PHE A 10 7.18 -10.16 -25.56
C PHE A 10 8.52 -10.78 -26.03
N PRO A 11 9.35 -11.39 -25.15
CA PRO A 11 10.66 -11.96 -25.53
C PRO A 11 10.62 -12.97 -26.68
N SER A 12 9.52 -13.72 -26.79
CA SER A 12 9.25 -14.64 -27.90
C SER A 12 9.00 -13.96 -29.26
N GLY A 13 8.82 -12.64 -29.28
CA GLY A 13 8.40 -11.87 -30.46
C GLY A 13 6.89 -11.81 -30.67
N ALA A 14 6.10 -12.41 -29.77
CA ALA A 14 4.64 -12.26 -29.75
C ALA A 14 4.23 -10.81 -29.48
N LYS A 15 3.16 -10.34 -30.12
CA LYS A 15 2.62 -8.98 -29.89
C LYS A 15 2.00 -8.87 -28.50
N ALA A 16 2.22 -7.74 -27.84
CA ALA A 16 1.62 -7.37 -26.57
C ALA A 16 0.59 -6.23 -26.80
N PRO A 17 -0.66 -6.53 -27.19
CA PRO A 17 -1.62 -5.52 -27.67
C PRO A 17 -2.12 -4.56 -26.58
N ASN A 18 -2.09 -4.97 -25.31
CA ASN A 18 -2.54 -4.17 -24.18
C ASN A 18 -1.40 -3.41 -23.49
N ASN A 19 -0.18 -3.51 -24.04
CA ASN A 19 0.99 -2.82 -23.51
C ASN A 19 1.23 -1.53 -24.28
N VAL A 20 1.71 -0.51 -23.58
CA VAL A 20 2.07 0.80 -24.15
C VAL A 20 3.50 1.15 -23.78
N PRO A 21 4.23 1.88 -24.64
CA PRO A 21 5.60 2.30 -24.36
C PRO A 21 5.67 3.20 -23.12
N CYS A 22 6.72 3.03 -22.31
CA CYS A 22 6.91 3.77 -21.08
C CYS A 22 7.77 5.04 -21.22
N LYS A 23 8.50 5.19 -22.32
CA LYS A 23 9.32 6.38 -22.63
C LYS A 23 9.18 6.75 -24.11
N SER A 24 9.56 7.97 -24.48
CA SER A 24 9.56 8.42 -25.89
C SER A 24 10.68 7.80 -26.74
N ASP A 25 11.71 7.22 -26.11
CA ASP A 25 12.84 6.56 -26.78
C ASP A 25 12.37 5.48 -27.75
N THR A 26 13.01 5.36 -28.93
CA THR A 26 12.68 4.36 -29.96
C THR A 26 12.52 2.95 -29.38
N ASN A 27 13.49 2.55 -28.55
CA ASN A 27 13.52 1.28 -27.85
C ASN A 27 13.29 1.52 -26.36
N THR A 28 12.14 1.07 -25.86
CA THR A 28 11.77 1.20 -24.45
C THR A 28 10.94 0.00 -24.01
N HIS A 29 10.91 -0.24 -22.70
CA HIS A 29 9.99 -1.20 -22.11
C HIS A 29 8.55 -0.73 -22.25
N CYS A 30 7.63 -1.69 -22.25
CA CYS A 30 6.20 -1.46 -22.33
C CYS A 30 5.47 -2.15 -21.18
N CYS A 31 4.63 -1.40 -20.49
CA CYS A 31 3.78 -1.90 -19.42
C CYS A 31 2.32 -2.01 -19.86
N GLY A 32 1.51 -2.77 -19.14
CA GLY A 32 0.07 -2.76 -19.36
C GLY A 32 -0.48 -1.33 -19.19
N ARG A 33 -1.52 -0.98 -19.92
CA ARG A 33 -2.13 0.38 -19.84
C ARG A 33 -2.55 0.80 -18.43
N SER A 34 -2.82 -0.16 -17.55
CA SER A 34 -3.24 0.06 -16.17
C SER A 34 -2.13 -0.21 -15.16
N ASP A 35 -0.90 -0.39 -15.62
CA ASP A 35 0.29 -0.56 -14.77
C ASP A 35 1.05 0.76 -14.69
N ILE A 36 1.88 0.89 -13.65
CA ILE A 36 2.81 2.00 -13.50
C ILE A 36 4.14 1.61 -14.13
N CYS A 37 4.60 2.40 -15.09
CA CYS A 37 5.94 2.26 -15.66
C CYS A 37 7.00 2.70 -14.63
N LEU A 38 8.10 1.95 -14.51
CA LEU A 38 9.23 2.31 -13.64
C LEU A 38 10.48 2.60 -14.47
N ASP A 39 11.29 3.58 -14.03
CA ASP A 39 12.51 3.99 -14.74
C ASP A 39 13.60 2.92 -14.81
N ASN A 40 13.59 1.94 -13.89
CA ASN A 40 14.42 0.74 -13.90
C ASN A 40 14.00 -0.29 -14.98
N GLY A 41 12.99 0.03 -15.80
CA GLY A 41 12.58 -0.78 -16.93
C GLY A 41 11.58 -1.90 -16.59
N LEU A 42 10.96 -1.83 -15.40
CA LEU A 42 9.94 -2.76 -14.94
C LEU A 42 8.57 -2.07 -14.86
N CYS A 43 7.55 -2.88 -14.63
CA CYS A 43 6.16 -2.45 -14.48
C CYS A 43 5.66 -2.83 -13.09
N LEU A 44 4.95 -1.92 -12.43
CA LEU A 44 4.22 -2.22 -11.20
C LEU A 44 2.74 -2.40 -11.52
N ASN A 45 2.24 -3.62 -11.39
CA ASN A 45 0.83 -3.93 -11.57
C ASN A 45 0.04 -3.51 -10.33
N VAL A 46 -0.93 -2.62 -10.54
CA VAL A 46 -1.85 -2.16 -9.48
C VAL A 46 -3.31 -2.38 -9.85
N ALA A 47 -3.58 -2.91 -11.05
CA ALA A 47 -4.93 -2.98 -11.61
C ALA A 47 -5.55 -4.38 -11.52
N HIS A 48 -4.74 -5.43 -11.46
CA HIS A 48 -5.22 -6.81 -11.39
C HIS A 48 -4.25 -7.70 -10.61
N GLN A 49 -4.77 -8.83 -10.09
CA GLN A 49 -3.91 -9.79 -9.42
C GLN A 49 -3.00 -10.51 -10.45
N PRO A 50 -1.72 -10.77 -10.10
CA PRO A 50 -1.06 -10.37 -8.85
C PRO A 50 -0.55 -8.92 -8.90
N TYR A 51 -0.77 -8.14 -7.82
CA TYR A 51 -0.32 -6.75 -7.69
C TYR A 51 1.19 -6.67 -7.41
N VAL A 52 2.01 -7.00 -8.41
CA VAL A 52 3.46 -7.21 -8.26
C VAL A 52 4.27 -6.46 -9.32
N LEU A 53 5.59 -6.43 -9.12
CA LEU A 53 6.52 -6.04 -10.17
C LEU A 53 6.47 -7.05 -11.32
N SER A 54 6.70 -6.58 -12.54
CA SER A 54 6.75 -7.43 -13.73
C SER A 54 7.68 -6.85 -14.79
N ARG A 55 8.19 -7.71 -15.67
CA ARG A 55 9.05 -7.29 -16.80
C ARG A 55 8.27 -6.55 -17.91
N GLY A 56 6.98 -6.87 -18.08
CA GLY A 56 6.19 -6.36 -19.20
C GLY A 56 6.68 -6.85 -20.58
N ALA A 57 6.67 -5.94 -21.55
CA ALA A 57 7.03 -6.13 -22.97
C ALA A 57 8.07 -5.07 -23.42
N CYS A 58 8.43 -5.08 -24.71
CA CYS A 58 9.44 -4.18 -25.29
C CYS A 58 8.96 -3.62 -26.63
N THR A 59 9.24 -2.36 -26.96
CA THR A 59 8.97 -1.83 -28.32
C THR A 59 9.85 -2.49 -29.37
N SER A 60 11.05 -2.94 -28.98
CA SER A 60 11.95 -3.67 -29.86
C SER A 60 11.65 -5.17 -29.87
N LYS A 61 11.37 -5.73 -31.05
CA LYS A 61 11.12 -7.17 -31.23
C LYS A 61 12.35 -8.03 -30.91
N ASN A 62 13.56 -7.51 -31.09
CA ASN A 62 14.81 -8.20 -30.72
C ASN A 62 15.21 -7.98 -29.25
N TRP A 63 14.39 -7.24 -28.48
CA TRP A 63 14.62 -6.91 -27.08
C TRP A 63 15.85 -6.03 -26.81
N SER A 64 16.32 -5.29 -27.81
CA SER A 64 17.35 -4.25 -27.61
C SER A 64 16.79 -3.07 -26.82
N GLY A 65 17.50 -2.62 -25.77
CA GLY A 65 17.12 -1.44 -24.98
C GLY A 65 16.05 -1.68 -23.92
N CYS A 66 15.71 -2.95 -23.65
CA CYS A 66 14.77 -3.34 -22.60
C CYS A 66 15.48 -4.14 -21.50
N SER A 67 14.94 -4.10 -20.28
CA SER A 67 15.52 -4.78 -19.14
C SER A 67 15.70 -6.28 -19.41
N PRO A 68 16.87 -6.87 -19.12
CA PRO A 68 17.06 -8.30 -19.26
C PRO A 68 16.32 -9.08 -18.17
N ILE A 69 15.84 -8.40 -17.11
CA ILE A 69 15.25 -9.04 -15.93
C ILE A 69 14.05 -9.91 -16.32
N CYS A 70 14.10 -11.17 -15.92
CA CYS A 70 13.10 -12.20 -16.18
C CYS A 70 12.74 -12.37 -17.65
N LYS A 71 13.67 -12.10 -18.58
CA LYS A 71 13.43 -12.26 -20.02
C LYS A 71 13.09 -13.70 -20.40
N ASN A 72 13.67 -14.67 -19.70
CA ASN A 72 13.43 -16.10 -19.95
C ASN A 72 12.12 -16.61 -19.32
N ALA A 73 11.58 -15.90 -18.32
CA ALA A 73 10.31 -16.27 -17.70
C ALA A 73 9.14 -16.00 -18.64
N THR A 74 8.30 -17.01 -18.85
CA THR A 74 7.05 -16.91 -19.63
C THR A 74 7.17 -16.03 -20.88
N PRO A 75 8.08 -16.34 -21.83
CA PRO A 75 8.52 -15.41 -22.88
C PRO A 75 7.43 -15.04 -23.90
N SER A 76 6.29 -15.71 -23.88
CA SER A 76 5.11 -15.43 -24.69
C SER A 76 4.17 -14.37 -24.08
N ILE A 77 4.34 -14.03 -22.81
CA ILE A 77 3.49 -13.09 -22.04
C ILE A 77 4.36 -12.26 -21.10
N GLY A 78 3.76 -11.38 -20.28
CA GLY A 78 4.46 -10.71 -19.18
C GLY A 78 4.92 -11.70 -18.11
N ALA A 79 6.03 -11.40 -17.42
CA ALA A 79 6.53 -12.21 -16.31
C ALA A 79 6.40 -11.47 -14.99
N SER A 80 5.81 -12.12 -13.98
CA SER A 80 5.77 -11.60 -12.62
C SER A 80 7.15 -11.67 -11.97
N ILE A 81 7.40 -10.76 -11.05
CA ILE A 81 8.61 -10.69 -10.23
C ILE A 81 8.14 -10.68 -8.78
N THR A 82 8.38 -11.79 -8.10
CA THR A 82 7.86 -12.03 -6.75
C THR A 82 8.96 -11.84 -5.72
N ASN A 83 8.68 -11.02 -4.70
CA ASN A 83 9.57 -10.90 -3.56
C ASN A 83 9.60 -12.23 -2.79
N VAL A 84 10.79 -12.69 -2.42
CA VAL A 84 10.99 -13.95 -1.69
C VAL A 84 11.61 -13.78 -0.31
N GLY A 85 11.98 -12.55 0.05
CA GLY A 85 12.42 -12.24 1.39
C GLY A 85 13.31 -11.02 1.48
N PHE A 86 13.50 -10.60 2.74
CA PHE A 86 14.43 -9.56 3.16
C PHE A 86 15.47 -10.22 4.05
N SER A 87 16.74 -10.03 3.74
CA SER A 87 17.81 -10.37 4.69
C SER A 87 18.12 -9.12 5.51
N SER A 88 18.28 -9.27 6.83
CA SER A 88 18.58 -8.14 7.71
C SER A 88 19.77 -7.32 7.19
N GLY A 89 19.57 -6.01 7.04
CA GLY A 89 20.56 -5.08 6.49
C GLY A 89 20.89 -5.25 5.00
N LYS A 90 20.12 -6.05 4.25
CA LYS A 90 20.30 -6.26 2.80
C LYS A 90 19.04 -5.86 2.03
N ALA A 91 19.24 -5.59 0.74
CA ALA A 91 18.15 -5.38 -0.21
C ALA A 91 17.21 -6.59 -0.27
N ALA A 92 15.96 -6.32 -0.65
CA ALA A 92 14.97 -7.34 -0.90
C ALA A 92 15.40 -8.24 -2.07
N THR A 93 15.04 -9.52 -1.99
CA THR A 93 15.36 -10.51 -3.03
C THR A 93 14.10 -10.98 -3.75
N TYR A 94 14.26 -11.33 -5.02
CA TYR A 94 13.17 -11.62 -5.93
C TYR A 94 13.43 -12.89 -6.75
N CYS A 95 12.35 -13.51 -7.19
CA CYS A 95 12.35 -14.52 -8.24
C CYS A 95 11.46 -14.08 -9.40
N CYS A 96 11.83 -14.52 -10.60
CA CYS A 96 10.91 -14.50 -11.73
C CYS A 96 9.81 -15.54 -11.52
N GLY A 97 8.60 -15.23 -11.99
CA GLY A 97 7.47 -16.13 -11.89
C GLY A 97 7.10 -16.41 -10.43
N SER A 98 6.72 -17.65 -10.17
CA SER A 98 6.35 -18.10 -8.83
C SER A 98 7.55 -18.77 -8.16
N PRO A 99 7.92 -18.38 -6.93
CA PRO A 99 8.98 -19.05 -6.20
C PRO A 99 8.65 -20.52 -5.96
N ARG A 100 9.70 -21.31 -5.73
CA ARG A 100 9.64 -22.72 -5.37
C ARG A 100 10.31 -22.94 -4.02
N THR A 101 10.10 -24.11 -3.44
CA THR A 101 10.83 -24.53 -2.25
C THR A 101 11.65 -25.77 -2.58
N ASN A 102 12.88 -25.83 -2.08
CA ASN A 102 13.69 -27.05 -2.05
C ASN A 102 13.74 -27.59 -0.62
N GLY A 103 12.57 -27.88 -0.05
CA GLY A 103 12.40 -28.34 1.32
C GLY A 103 12.52 -27.23 2.36
N SER A 104 13.73 -26.73 2.59
CA SER A 104 14.05 -25.77 3.67
C SER A 104 14.24 -24.33 3.21
N SER A 105 14.31 -24.09 1.91
CA SER A 105 14.68 -22.78 1.36
C SER A 105 13.84 -22.42 0.16
N VAL A 106 13.48 -21.13 0.05
CA VAL A 106 12.84 -20.57 -1.13
C VAL A 106 13.89 -20.44 -2.24
N VAL A 107 13.59 -21.00 -3.40
CA VAL A 107 14.44 -21.02 -4.58
C VAL A 107 13.66 -20.49 -5.79
N CYS A 108 14.39 -19.91 -6.75
CA CYS A 108 13.81 -19.54 -8.04
C CYS A 108 13.84 -20.73 -9.00
N LEU A 109 13.01 -20.70 -10.03
CA LEU A 109 13.11 -21.66 -11.12
C LEU A 109 14.22 -21.23 -12.08
N ALA A 110 15.30 -22.02 -12.19
CA ALA A 110 16.45 -21.67 -13.05
C ALA A 110 16.07 -21.38 -14.51
N SER A 111 15.14 -22.12 -15.10
CA SER A 111 14.72 -21.88 -16.48
C SER A 111 14.01 -20.55 -16.71
N GLU A 112 13.53 -19.90 -15.64
CA GLU A 112 12.85 -18.61 -15.70
C GLU A 112 13.78 -17.44 -15.33
N SER A 113 14.96 -17.70 -14.77
CA SER A 113 15.93 -16.66 -14.43
C SER A 113 16.90 -16.38 -15.57
N ASP A 114 17.39 -15.13 -15.64
CA ASP A 114 18.28 -14.72 -16.74
C ASP A 114 19.69 -15.29 -16.58
N SER A 115 20.06 -15.64 -15.35
CA SER A 115 21.33 -16.27 -15.00
C SER A 115 21.27 -17.80 -15.03
N ASN A 116 20.14 -18.41 -15.43
CA ASN A 116 19.90 -19.85 -15.35
C ASN A 116 20.23 -20.43 -13.96
N SER A 117 19.90 -19.67 -12.92
CA SER A 117 20.21 -19.97 -11.52
C SER A 117 18.94 -20.11 -10.69
N ASN A 118 19.00 -20.97 -9.68
CA ASN A 118 17.92 -21.13 -8.69
C ASN A 118 18.01 -20.11 -7.54
N VAL A 119 18.94 -19.16 -7.63
CA VAL A 119 19.24 -18.20 -6.57
C VAL A 119 18.42 -16.91 -6.75
N PRO A 120 17.74 -16.42 -5.71
CA PRO A 120 17.09 -15.10 -5.71
C PRO A 120 18.07 -13.96 -6.03
N PHE A 121 17.57 -12.93 -6.71
CA PHE A 121 18.36 -11.78 -7.14
C PHE A 121 17.80 -10.47 -6.59
N THR A 122 18.61 -9.41 -6.63
CA THR A 122 18.20 -8.06 -6.25
C THR A 122 17.83 -7.24 -7.49
N ILE A 123 16.98 -6.25 -7.30
CA ILE A 123 16.54 -5.33 -8.34
C ILE A 123 16.89 -3.92 -7.88
N GLN A 124 17.34 -3.08 -8.81
CA GLN A 124 17.61 -1.66 -8.52
C GLN A 124 16.29 -0.94 -8.23
N ASP A 125 16.35 0.06 -7.36
CA ASP A 125 15.20 0.91 -7.08
C ASP A 125 14.67 1.54 -8.36
N GLY A 126 13.34 1.73 -8.41
CA GLY A 126 12.67 2.31 -9.56
C GLY A 126 11.72 3.43 -9.12
N SER A 127 11.70 4.50 -9.89
CA SER A 127 10.77 5.61 -9.75
C SER A 127 9.66 5.54 -10.80
N PRO A 128 8.43 5.95 -10.46
CA PRO A 128 7.33 5.97 -11.42
C PRO A 128 7.62 6.94 -12.58
N ILE A 129 7.34 6.51 -13.81
CA ILE A 129 7.41 7.37 -14.99
C ILE A 129 6.05 8.01 -15.22
N LEU A 130 6.02 9.34 -15.26
CA LEU A 130 4.83 10.15 -15.53
C LEU A 130 4.57 10.25 -17.03
N GLY A 131 3.32 10.55 -17.41
CA GLY A 131 2.93 10.69 -18.82
C GLY A 131 2.88 9.40 -19.62
N ALA A 132 2.95 8.23 -18.97
CA ALA A 132 2.86 6.92 -19.61
C ALA A 132 1.94 5.95 -18.84
N ALA A 133 1.35 4.99 -19.57
CA ALA A 133 0.47 3.96 -19.03
C ALA A 133 -0.57 4.51 -18.03
N MET A 134 -0.66 3.98 -16.82
CA MET A 134 -1.62 4.44 -15.82
C MET A 134 -1.46 5.93 -15.47
N LEU A 135 -0.25 6.48 -15.59
CA LEU A 135 0.10 7.87 -15.28
C LEU A 135 0.12 8.77 -16.52
N GLN A 136 -0.50 8.36 -17.63
CA GLN A 136 -0.55 9.11 -18.90
C GLN A 136 -1.00 10.58 -18.79
N ASN A 137 -1.87 10.89 -17.82
CA ASN A 137 -2.40 12.24 -17.61
C ASN A 137 -1.76 12.97 -16.40
N VAL A 138 -0.74 12.37 -15.79
CA VAL A 138 -0.02 12.95 -14.65
C VAL A 138 1.28 13.54 -15.16
N THR A 139 1.56 14.79 -14.80
CA THR A 139 2.78 15.52 -15.21
C THR A 139 3.68 15.87 -14.05
N THR A 140 3.15 15.96 -12.83
CA THR A 140 3.90 16.21 -11.59
C THR A 140 3.35 15.33 -10.47
N LEU A 141 4.17 15.07 -9.45
CA LEU A 141 3.76 14.38 -8.22
C LEU A 141 3.65 15.34 -7.03
N ASP A 142 3.67 16.65 -7.27
CA ASP A 142 3.60 17.66 -6.23
C ASP A 142 2.18 17.76 -5.67
N ALA A 143 2.06 17.67 -4.34
CA ALA A 143 0.87 18.07 -3.63
C ALA A 143 0.80 19.60 -3.65
N THR A 144 0.06 20.17 -4.60
CA THR A 144 -0.25 21.61 -4.56
C THR A 144 -1.33 21.80 -3.50
N ASP A 145 -0.95 22.24 -2.29
CA ASP A 145 -1.88 22.77 -1.29
C ASP A 145 -2.61 23.96 -1.91
N SER A 146 -3.79 23.69 -2.47
CA SER A 146 -4.66 24.71 -3.04
C SER A 146 -5.38 25.43 -1.91
N SER A 147 -4.63 26.17 -1.09
CA SER A 147 -5.21 27.22 -0.24
C SER A 147 -5.47 28.45 -1.12
N SER A 148 -6.57 28.40 -1.87
CA SER A 148 -7.09 29.53 -2.62
C SER A 148 -7.50 30.65 -1.64
N SER A 149 -6.54 31.50 -1.31
CA SER A 149 -6.75 32.76 -0.59
C SER A 149 -7.02 33.86 -1.63
N ASP A 150 -8.18 33.80 -2.27
CA ASP A 150 -8.62 34.88 -3.16
C ASP A 150 -9.09 36.08 -2.31
N SER A 151 -8.17 37.01 -2.04
CA SER A 151 -8.48 38.34 -1.50
C SER A 151 -8.32 39.39 -2.60
N ASN A 152 -9.24 39.45 -3.56
CA ASN A 152 -9.28 40.53 -4.53
C ASN A 152 -10.16 41.67 -3.99
N SER A 153 -9.51 42.79 -3.65
CA SER A 153 -10.11 44.06 -3.23
C SER A 153 -11.00 44.67 -4.32
N SER A 154 -12.24 45.03 -3.97
CA SER A 154 -13.02 46.14 -4.57
C SER A 154 -14.30 46.42 -3.76
N THR A 155 -14.65 47.71 -3.69
CA THR A 155 -15.50 48.40 -2.70
C THR A 155 -16.98 48.55 -3.10
N ALA A 156 -17.87 48.65 -2.09
CA ALA A 156 -19.29 49.14 -2.05
C ALA A 156 -20.40 48.22 -2.61
N THR A 157 -21.59 47.99 -2.01
CA THR A 157 -22.40 48.57 -0.90
C THR A 157 -23.49 47.53 -0.48
N PRO A 158 -24.27 47.71 0.63
CA PRO A 158 -24.82 46.61 1.43
C PRO A 158 -26.19 46.10 1.00
N THR A 159 -26.45 44.80 1.14
CA THR A 159 -27.82 44.24 1.13
C THR A 159 -27.93 43.11 2.17
N THR A 160 -28.61 43.45 3.26
CA THR A 160 -29.36 42.64 4.24
C THR A 160 -29.12 41.12 4.30
N CYS A 161 -28.49 40.68 5.40
CA CYS A 161 -28.52 39.29 5.86
C CYS A 161 -29.89 38.90 6.44
N PRO A 162 -30.45 37.72 6.13
CA PRO A 162 -31.34 36.99 7.02
C PRO A 162 -30.56 36.00 7.92
N PRO A 163 -31.09 35.66 9.11
CA PRO A 163 -30.35 34.98 10.18
C PRO A 163 -30.18 33.47 9.96
N SER A 164 -29.10 32.95 10.52
CA SER A 164 -28.76 31.54 10.68
C SER A 164 -29.77 30.79 11.56
N HIS A 165 -30.11 29.55 11.17
CA HIS A 165 -30.86 28.60 12.00
C HIS A 165 -30.14 27.25 12.13
N ASP A 166 -28.82 27.27 12.30
CA ASP A 166 -28.03 26.08 12.58
C ASP A 166 -27.89 25.83 14.09
N VAL A 167 -28.97 25.35 14.74
CA VAL A 167 -28.86 24.66 16.05
C VAL A 167 -29.88 23.51 16.21
N ALA A 168 -30.88 23.36 15.34
CA ALA A 168 -32.03 22.49 15.64
C ALA A 168 -31.99 21.06 15.05
N ILE A 169 -30.83 20.52 14.70
CA ILE A 169 -30.69 19.13 14.17
C ILE A 169 -29.52 18.40 14.84
N GLY A 170 -29.39 18.50 16.18
CA GLY A 170 -28.30 17.85 16.93
C GLY A 170 -28.75 16.95 18.07
N ALA A 171 -30.04 16.96 18.45
CA ALA A 171 -30.52 16.31 19.66
C ALA A 171 -31.34 15.01 19.43
N GLY A 172 -31.56 14.61 18.17
CA GLY A 172 -32.51 13.53 17.83
C GLY A 172 -31.96 12.10 17.73
N VAL A 173 -30.64 11.91 17.56
CA VAL A 173 -30.06 10.58 17.25
C VAL A 173 -29.09 10.03 18.30
N GLY A 174 -28.68 10.85 19.28
CA GLY A 174 -27.70 10.45 20.29
C GLY A 174 -28.24 9.52 21.38
N VAL A 175 -29.49 9.71 21.79
CA VAL A 175 -30.12 8.95 22.88
C VAL A 175 -30.30 7.45 22.55
N PRO A 176 -30.82 7.05 21.36
CA PRO A 176 -31.00 5.62 21.08
C PRO A 176 -29.66 4.87 20.89
N LEU A 177 -28.66 5.50 20.27
CA LEU A 177 -27.34 4.88 20.09
C LEU A 177 -26.56 4.77 21.41
N GLY A 178 -26.66 5.78 22.29
CA GLY A 178 -26.03 5.76 23.60
C GLY A 178 -26.56 4.63 24.50
N ALA A 179 -27.88 4.43 24.51
CA ALA A 179 -28.49 3.36 25.30
C ALA A 179 -28.04 1.95 24.85
N ILE A 180 -27.96 1.72 23.53
CA ILE A 180 -27.50 0.44 22.98
C ILE A 180 -26.02 0.23 23.30
N ALA A 181 -25.17 1.26 23.16
CA ALA A 181 -23.76 1.17 23.49
C ALA A 181 -23.53 0.83 24.97
N ILE A 182 -24.29 1.46 25.89
CA ILE A 182 -24.20 1.19 27.33
C ILE A 182 -24.65 -0.25 27.65
N LEU A 183 -25.72 -0.73 27.03
CA LEU A 183 -26.19 -2.11 27.23
C LEU A 183 -25.15 -3.15 26.77
N LEU A 184 -24.51 -2.92 25.62
CA LEU A 184 -23.45 -3.82 25.12
C LEU A 184 -22.21 -3.82 26.03
N LEU A 185 -21.83 -2.66 26.57
CA LEU A 185 -20.71 -2.57 27.51
C LEU A 185 -21.00 -3.28 28.83
N ILE A 186 -22.20 -3.11 29.39
CA ILE A 186 -22.60 -3.82 30.62
C ILE A 186 -22.60 -5.33 30.38
N TRP A 187 -23.17 -5.79 29.27
CA TRP A 187 -23.21 -7.21 28.92
C TRP A 187 -21.79 -7.78 28.74
N ALA A 188 -20.91 -7.10 28.02
CA ALA A 188 -19.52 -7.53 27.81
C ALA A 188 -18.72 -7.64 29.13
N LEU A 189 -18.96 -6.75 30.09
CA LEU A 189 -18.30 -6.80 31.40
C LEU A 189 -18.83 -7.95 32.27
N LEU A 190 -20.12 -8.27 32.19
CA LEU A 190 -20.70 -9.43 32.89
C LEU A 190 -20.21 -10.76 32.29
N GLU A 191 -20.13 -10.85 30.96
CA GLU A 191 -19.57 -12.02 30.24
C GLU A 191 -18.12 -12.29 30.69
N ARG A 192 -17.28 -11.24 30.70
CA ARG A 192 -15.88 -11.33 31.15
C ARG A 192 -15.77 -11.70 32.63
N ARG A 193 -16.66 -11.21 33.49
CA ARG A 193 -16.70 -11.61 34.92
C ARG A 193 -17.16 -13.06 35.11
N LYS A 194 -18.04 -13.57 34.25
CA LYS A 194 -18.48 -14.98 34.30
C LYS A 194 -17.36 -15.91 33.79
N ALA A 195 -16.68 -15.53 32.72
CA ALA A 195 -15.55 -16.28 32.17
C ALA A 195 -14.32 -16.30 33.12
N SER A 196 -14.10 -15.24 33.89
CA SER A 196 -13.02 -15.23 34.90
C SER A 196 -13.36 -16.04 36.15
N ARG A 197 -14.63 -16.23 36.49
CA ARG A 197 -15.05 -17.14 37.58
C ARG A 197 -14.91 -18.62 37.22
N SER A 198 -14.90 -18.98 35.94
CA SER A 198 -14.61 -20.36 35.47
C SER A 198 -13.12 -20.71 35.43
N LEU A 199 -12.21 -19.74 35.59
CA LEU A 199 -10.75 -19.99 35.64
C LEU A 199 -10.22 -20.17 37.08
N GLN A 200 -11.06 -20.02 38.11
CA GLN A 200 -10.67 -20.14 39.52
C GLN A 200 -11.09 -21.49 40.14
N SER A 201 -11.18 -22.53 39.31
CA SER A 201 -11.29 -23.93 39.75
C SER A 201 -10.33 -24.82 38.95
N GLN A 202 -9.03 -24.67 39.21
CA GLN A 202 -8.06 -25.72 38.93
C GLN A 202 -7.17 -25.93 40.16
N PRO A 203 -7.28 -27.07 40.88
CA PRO A 203 -6.22 -27.48 41.78
C PRO A 203 -5.04 -27.98 40.95
N ALA A 204 -3.84 -27.56 41.35
CA ALA A 204 -2.58 -28.06 40.80
C ALA A 204 -2.43 -29.56 41.09
N ALA A 205 -2.18 -30.35 40.04
CA ALA A 205 -1.73 -31.73 40.18
C ALA A 205 -0.62 -32.02 39.16
N LEU A 206 0.50 -32.50 39.72
CA LEU A 206 1.74 -32.92 39.07
C LEU A 206 1.52 -34.06 38.06
N GLY A 207 2.30 -34.02 36.97
CA GLY A 207 3.14 -35.13 36.50
C GLY A 207 2.47 -36.34 35.81
N GLY A 208 2.88 -36.59 34.56
CA GLY A 208 2.73 -37.90 33.91
C GLY A 208 2.53 -37.79 32.41
N GLY A 209 3.57 -38.08 31.63
CA GLY A 209 3.52 -38.06 30.17
C GLY A 209 3.17 -39.41 29.55
N TYR A 210 2.47 -39.39 28.41
CA TYR A 210 2.59 -40.34 27.30
C TYR A 210 1.92 -39.77 26.03
N SER A 211 2.49 -40.16 24.90
CA SER A 211 2.50 -39.55 23.57
C SER A 211 1.17 -39.52 22.80
N ALA A 212 0.97 -38.48 21.97
CA ALA A 212 0.18 -38.58 20.73
C ALA A 212 0.56 -37.47 19.72
N SER A 213 1.24 -37.88 18.65
CA SER A 213 1.11 -37.42 17.25
C SER A 213 0.44 -36.06 16.95
N GLY A 214 1.20 -35.16 16.31
CA GLY A 214 0.67 -34.08 15.47
C GLY A 214 1.49 -32.79 15.52
N HIS A 215 2.41 -32.58 14.59
CA HIS A 215 2.96 -31.25 14.28
C HIS A 215 2.53 -30.96 12.84
N ALA A 216 1.40 -30.30 12.60
CA ALA A 216 1.15 -28.88 12.82
C ALA A 216 2.22 -28.02 12.15
N THR A 217 1.86 -27.59 10.94
CA THR A 217 2.44 -26.53 10.13
C THR A 217 2.98 -25.38 10.98
N ALA A 218 4.30 -25.15 10.92
CA ALA A 218 4.89 -23.90 11.37
C ALA A 218 4.40 -22.78 10.46
N ALA A 219 3.33 -22.09 10.88
CA ALA A 219 2.96 -20.79 10.35
C ALA A 219 4.14 -19.84 10.61
N ALA A 220 4.61 -19.18 9.56
CA ALA A 220 5.58 -18.10 9.65
C ALA A 220 5.05 -17.02 10.61
N PRO A 221 5.90 -16.44 11.49
CA PRO A 221 5.48 -15.35 12.36
C PRO A 221 5.28 -14.10 11.51
N TYR A 222 4.02 -13.73 11.27
CA TYR A 222 3.66 -12.40 10.80
C TYR A 222 3.85 -11.40 11.96
N MET A 223 4.67 -10.38 11.72
CA MET A 223 4.82 -9.13 12.49
C MET A 223 4.95 -9.25 14.02
N ASN A 224 6.18 -9.48 14.53
CA ASN A 224 6.52 -9.11 15.90
C ASN A 224 7.25 -7.77 15.92
N ILE A 225 6.51 -6.67 16.10
CA ILE A 225 7.07 -5.36 16.39
C ILE A 225 7.23 -5.20 17.91
N THR A 226 8.26 -5.83 18.47
CA THR A 226 8.72 -5.52 19.83
C THR A 226 10.19 -5.17 19.79
N GLU A 227 10.46 -3.87 19.61
CA GLU A 227 11.49 -3.07 20.30
C GLU A 227 11.79 -1.83 19.45
N MET A 228 10.96 -0.81 19.61
CA MET A 228 11.46 0.56 19.58
C MET A 228 11.22 1.14 20.95
N ASN A 229 12.31 1.54 21.60
CA ASN A 229 12.33 2.41 22.77
C ASN A 229 11.67 3.75 22.40
N ALA A 230 10.34 3.77 22.35
CA ALA A 230 9.56 4.98 22.18
C ALA A 230 9.44 5.64 23.56
N HIS A 231 10.08 6.79 23.71
CA HIS A 231 9.73 7.72 24.79
C HIS A 231 8.24 8.06 24.63
N PRO A 232 7.45 8.13 25.72
CA PRO A 232 6.05 8.48 25.61
C PRO A 232 5.92 9.89 25.02
N PRO A 233 4.98 10.14 24.09
CA PRO A 233 4.74 11.48 23.59
C PRO A 233 4.30 12.38 24.75
N VAL A 234 4.93 13.55 24.86
CA VAL A 234 4.45 14.65 25.70
C VAL A 234 3.14 15.14 25.10
N GLU A 235 2.06 15.06 25.88
CA GLU A 235 0.76 15.65 25.56
C GLU A 235 0.94 17.14 25.24
N LEU A 236 0.49 17.57 24.06
CA LEU A 236 0.41 18.98 23.72
C LEU A 236 -0.76 19.57 24.53
N GLU A 237 -0.47 20.48 25.44
CA GLU A 237 -1.49 21.20 26.20
C GLU A 237 -2.38 21.99 25.23
N TYR A 238 -3.63 21.54 25.09
CA TYR A 238 -4.64 22.24 24.32
C TYR A 238 -5.07 23.48 25.10
N THR A 239 -4.42 24.61 24.82
CA THR A 239 -4.86 25.92 25.27
C THR A 239 -6.09 26.31 24.45
N PRO A 240 -7.29 26.45 25.05
CA PRO A 240 -8.45 26.92 24.31
C PRO A 240 -8.21 28.36 23.85
N PRO A 241 -8.62 28.74 22.62
CA PRO A 241 -8.48 30.11 22.15
C PRO A 241 -9.30 31.04 23.05
N VAL A 242 -8.62 32.05 23.60
CA VAL A 242 -9.23 33.12 24.37
C VAL A 242 -10.19 33.89 23.46
N SER A 243 -11.46 33.91 23.83
CA SER A 243 -12.48 34.76 23.21
C SER A 243 -12.19 36.22 23.53
N GLU A 244 -11.38 36.88 22.70
CA GLU A 244 -11.24 38.34 22.69
C GLU A 244 -12.49 38.95 22.04
N LEU A 245 -13.59 39.05 22.79
CA LEU A 245 -14.65 40.01 22.47
C LEU A 245 -15.36 40.49 23.75
N MET A 246 -15.18 41.78 24.00
CA MET A 246 -15.92 42.66 24.91
C MET A 246 -15.55 42.67 26.40
N ALA A 247 -14.67 43.60 26.77
CA ALA A 247 -14.84 44.38 28.00
C ALA A 247 -14.47 45.84 27.72
N LYS A 248 -15.53 46.57 27.38
CA LYS A 248 -15.61 48.02 27.37
C LYS A 248 -15.65 48.50 28.83
N ASP A 249 -14.81 49.49 29.14
CA ASP A 249 -14.89 50.44 30.26
C ASP A 249 -14.92 49.93 31.72
N ALA A 250 -13.94 50.40 32.50
CA ALA A 250 -14.11 51.19 33.73
C ALA A 250 -13.16 50.78 34.87
N ARG A 251 -12.07 51.55 35.04
CA ARG A 251 -11.60 51.91 36.39
C ARG A 251 -12.25 53.24 36.77
N ARG A 252 -13.00 53.20 37.87
CA ARG A 252 -12.73 54.07 39.02
C ARG A 252 -12.54 53.16 40.21
#